data_AF-A0A8C9TRP3-F1
#
_entry.id   AF-A0A8C9TRP3-F1
#
_cell.length_a   1.000
_cell.length_b   1.000
_cell.length_c   1.000
_cell.angle_alpha   90.00
_cell.angle_beta   90.00
_cell.angle_gamma   90.00
#
_symmetry.space_group_name_H-M   'P 1'
#
loop_
_entity.id
_entity.type
_entity.pdbx_description
1 polymer ?
#
loop_
_entity_poly.entity_id
_entity_poly.type
_entity_poly.pdbx_seq_one_letter_code
_entity_poly.pdbx_strand_id
1 'polypeptide(L)'
;MGSILTVGKKKKDRSKRREQVASSGKSSMQDGSIRILLENLQQQQQEHVKILWETLKVVNSIHLELQGSQNEPLKVLQDLVEKERTHTGGVYDEQARAPIQENWAKMEELQRKNKPENLSLMEPAQAADAVLQLSGQRRLFRDLHRTVEESMMKRILNANIQAHGSPGEFWEQELESMLFVIEMKNKHLQEQERKLVQMENLMERNKLLEDQLAHAVFQNEQLEARLEKSQRCDLKRVKKVDLEKMPEEEIPVSCKTQQFQFKVLRRKVGPPSPAD
;
A
#
# COMPACT_ATOMS: atom_id res chain seq x y z
N MET A 1 -18.18 -60.26 -75.02
CA MET A 1 -17.66 -61.55 -75.52
C MET A 1 -18.73 -62.62 -75.32
N GLY A 2 -18.98 -63.43 -76.37
CA GLY A 2 -19.59 -64.76 -76.33
C GLY A 2 -21.09 -64.80 -76.01
N SER A 3 -22.03 -65.05 -76.94
CA SER A 3 -22.15 -66.28 -77.77
C SER A 3 -22.17 -67.51 -76.85
N ILE A 4 -23.25 -68.28 -76.79
CA ILE A 4 -23.58 -69.33 -77.76
C ILE A 4 -25.02 -69.73 -77.42
N LEU A 5 -25.97 -69.45 -78.31
CA LEU A 5 -26.34 -70.31 -79.43
C LEU A 5 -26.86 -71.69 -78.98
N THR A 6 -28.17 -71.81 -79.12
CA THR A 6 -28.82 -72.82 -79.97
C THR A 6 -29.05 -74.22 -79.43
N VAL A 7 -30.08 -74.78 -80.09
CA VAL A 7 -30.41 -76.19 -80.26
C VAL A 7 -31.27 -76.72 -79.11
N GLY A 8 -32.46 -77.24 -79.35
CA GLY A 8 -33.14 -77.57 -80.60
C GLY A 8 -34.55 -78.01 -80.23
N LYS A 9 -35.54 -77.78 -81.10
CA LYS A 9 -36.09 -78.86 -81.94
C LYS A 9 -36.46 -80.08 -81.08
N LYS A 10 -37.72 -80.38 -80.82
CA LYS A 10 -38.76 -80.74 -81.80
C LYS A 10 -40.02 -81.03 -80.95
N LYS A 11 -41.16 -80.36 -81.16
CA LYS A 11 -42.24 -80.78 -82.09
C LYS A 11 -42.46 -82.30 -82.15
N LYS A 12 -43.60 -82.77 -81.64
CA LYS A 12 -44.71 -83.35 -82.45
C LYS A 12 -45.84 -83.76 -81.49
N ASP A 13 -47.00 -83.10 -81.48
CA ASP A 13 -48.15 -83.36 -82.37
C ASP A 13 -48.57 -84.84 -82.36
N ARG A 14 -49.85 -85.22 -82.22
CA ARG A 14 -51.01 -84.61 -82.89
C ARG A 14 -52.32 -85.31 -82.49
N SER A 15 -53.44 -84.61 -82.71
CA SER A 15 -54.82 -85.10 -82.69
C SER A 15 -55.16 -86.05 -83.87
N LYS A 16 -56.05 -87.01 -83.55
CA LYS A 16 -57.28 -87.55 -84.20
C LYS A 16 -57.38 -88.00 -85.68
N ARG A 17 -58.32 -88.96 -85.79
CA ARG A 17 -58.82 -89.82 -86.88
C ARG A 17 -60.13 -89.25 -87.47
N ARG A 18 -60.45 -89.54 -88.74
CA ARG A 18 -61.84 -89.67 -89.26
C ARG A 18 -61.97 -90.49 -90.57
N GLU A 19 -63.22 -90.79 -90.91
CA GLU A 19 -63.87 -91.91 -91.66
C GLU A 19 -63.82 -91.92 -93.21
N GLN A 20 -64.28 -93.06 -93.78
CA GLN A 20 -64.58 -93.40 -95.19
C GLN A 20 -66.05 -93.10 -95.60
N VAL A 21 -66.34 -92.84 -96.90
CA VAL A 21 -67.59 -93.24 -97.64
C VAL A 21 -67.24 -93.56 -99.11
N ALA A 22 -67.96 -94.52 -99.70
CA ALA A 22 -67.72 -95.24 -100.95
C ALA A 22 -68.10 -94.53 -102.27
N SER A 23 -67.59 -95.09 -103.38
CA SER A 23 -68.04 -94.99 -104.79
C SER A 23 -67.64 -93.77 -105.65
N SER A 24 -67.70 -93.98 -106.97
CA SER A 24 -67.78 -92.96 -108.02
C SER A 24 -68.78 -91.85 -107.67
N GLY A 25 -68.60 -90.57 -108.02
CA GLY A 25 -67.55 -90.03 -108.88
C GLY A 25 -67.42 -88.50 -108.86
N LYS A 26 -66.17 -88.08 -109.09
CA LYS A 26 -65.63 -86.78 -109.57
C LYS A 26 -65.79 -85.49 -108.72
N SER A 27 -64.63 -85.09 -108.16
CA SER A 27 -64.00 -83.75 -108.06
C SER A 27 -64.49 -82.60 -107.11
N SER A 28 -63.51 -82.11 -106.32
CA SER A 28 -63.18 -80.70 -105.94
C SER A 28 -63.71 -80.05 -104.62
N MET A 29 -62.86 -79.17 -104.03
CA MET A 29 -63.05 -78.12 -102.97
C MET A 29 -62.59 -78.40 -101.51
N GLN A 30 -61.41 -77.89 -101.11
CA GLN A 30 -60.66 -78.10 -99.85
C GLN A 30 -60.74 -76.94 -98.81
N ASP A 31 -61.61 -75.94 -98.96
CA ASP A 31 -61.49 -74.62 -98.28
C ASP A 31 -62.23 -74.46 -96.93
N GLY A 32 -63.15 -75.38 -96.58
CA GLY A 32 -63.95 -75.28 -95.34
C GLY A 32 -63.24 -75.72 -94.04
N SER A 33 -62.25 -76.61 -94.11
CA SER A 33 -61.62 -77.21 -92.92
C SER A 33 -60.53 -76.35 -92.28
N ILE A 34 -59.95 -75.37 -93.00
CA ILE A 34 -58.85 -74.54 -92.49
C ILE A 34 -59.37 -73.43 -91.57
N ARG A 35 -60.54 -72.83 -91.87
CA ARG A 35 -61.18 -71.80 -91.02
C ARG A 35 -61.55 -72.32 -89.62
N ILE A 36 -62.13 -73.51 -89.54
CA ILE A 36 -62.56 -74.11 -88.27
C ILE A 36 -61.37 -74.38 -87.33
N LEU A 37 -60.20 -74.71 -87.89
CA LEU A 37 -58.98 -74.95 -87.10
C LEU A 37 -58.36 -73.65 -86.54
N LEU A 38 -58.46 -72.53 -87.26
CA LEU A 38 -57.89 -71.26 -86.83
C LEU A 38 -58.75 -70.60 -85.73
N GLU A 39 -60.07 -70.71 -85.85
CA GLU A 39 -61.02 -70.20 -84.86
C GLU A 39 -60.92 -70.98 -83.53
N ASN A 40 -60.74 -72.30 -83.59
CA ASN A 40 -60.44 -73.11 -82.41
C ASN A 40 -59.11 -72.74 -81.75
N LEU A 41 -58.06 -72.42 -82.52
CA LEU A 41 -56.78 -72.00 -81.96
C LEU A 41 -56.89 -70.63 -81.26
N GLN A 42 -57.67 -69.71 -81.82
CA GLN A 42 -57.91 -68.37 -81.24
C GLN A 42 -58.77 -68.44 -79.97
N GLN A 43 -59.81 -69.27 -79.95
CA GLN A 43 -60.57 -69.55 -78.73
C GLN A 43 -59.69 -70.17 -77.65
N GLN A 44 -58.83 -71.13 -78.02
CA GLN A 44 -57.88 -71.70 -77.08
C GLN A 44 -56.96 -70.61 -76.48
N GLN A 45 -56.46 -69.67 -77.28
CA GLN A 45 -55.64 -68.58 -76.74
C GLN A 45 -56.41 -67.62 -75.82
N GLN A 46 -57.67 -67.32 -76.12
CA GLN A 46 -58.51 -66.49 -75.23
C GLN A 46 -58.81 -67.20 -73.90
N GLU A 47 -59.06 -68.51 -73.92
CA GLU A 47 -59.23 -69.30 -72.70
C GLU A 47 -57.96 -69.33 -71.85
N HIS A 48 -56.79 -69.49 -72.47
CA HIS A 48 -55.51 -69.46 -71.75
C HIS A 48 -55.26 -68.11 -71.06
N VAL A 49 -55.57 -66.98 -71.70
CA VAL A 49 -55.42 -65.65 -71.09
C VAL A 49 -56.38 -65.46 -69.93
N LYS A 50 -57.61 -65.98 -70.03
CA LYS A 50 -58.59 -65.90 -68.96
C LYS A 50 -58.16 -66.74 -67.75
N ILE A 51 -57.64 -67.94 -67.98
CA ILE A 51 -57.06 -68.79 -66.92
C ILE A 51 -55.85 -68.11 -66.27
N LEU A 52 -54.97 -67.46 -67.06
CA LEU A 52 -53.82 -66.73 -66.51
C LEU A 52 -54.24 -65.53 -65.66
N TRP A 53 -55.29 -64.82 -66.06
CA TRP A 53 -55.80 -63.67 -65.29
C TRP A 53 -56.46 -64.12 -63.98
N GLU A 54 -57.26 -65.18 -64.02
CA GLU A 54 -57.89 -65.76 -62.83
C GLU A 54 -56.84 -66.34 -61.86
N THR A 55 -55.83 -67.05 -62.39
CA THR A 55 -54.72 -67.55 -61.55
C THR A 55 -53.89 -66.42 -60.96
N LEU A 56 -53.60 -65.35 -61.71
CA LEU A 56 -52.89 -64.19 -61.18
C LEU A 56 -53.68 -63.47 -60.09
N LYS A 57 -55.01 -63.35 -60.23
CA LYS A 57 -55.88 -62.77 -59.21
C LYS A 57 -55.84 -63.58 -57.92
N VAL A 58 -55.92 -64.91 -58.03
CA VAL A 58 -55.81 -65.82 -56.88
C VAL A 58 -54.43 -65.70 -56.23
N VAL A 59 -53.35 -65.70 -57.01
CA VAL A 59 -51.98 -65.53 -56.50
C VAL A 59 -51.81 -64.19 -55.78
N ASN A 60 -52.37 -63.10 -56.30
CA ASN A 60 -52.25 -61.79 -55.68
C ASN A 60 -53.06 -61.68 -54.37
N SER A 61 -54.24 -62.29 -54.30
CA SER A 61 -55.00 -62.40 -53.03
C SER A 61 -54.24 -63.22 -51.98
N ILE A 62 -53.65 -64.36 -52.37
CA ILE A 62 -52.82 -65.17 -51.48
C ILE A 62 -51.58 -64.39 -51.01
N HIS A 63 -50.96 -63.60 -51.90
CA HIS A 63 -49.81 -62.76 -51.53
C HIS A 63 -50.16 -61.70 -50.48
N LEU A 64 -51.32 -61.03 -50.63
CA LEU A 64 -51.78 -60.01 -49.69
C LEU A 64 -52.12 -60.59 -48.32
N GLU A 65 -52.76 -61.77 -48.28
CA GLU A 65 -53.05 -62.51 -47.05
C GLU A 65 -51.75 -62.97 -46.36
N LEU A 66 -50.78 -63.50 -47.11
CA LEU A 66 -49.46 -63.87 -46.57
C LEU A 66 -48.69 -62.67 -46.03
N GLN A 67 -48.79 -61.50 -46.65
CA GLN A 67 -48.14 -60.28 -46.17
C GLN A 67 -48.81 -59.75 -44.89
N GLY A 68 -50.13 -59.84 -44.78
CA GLY A 68 -50.87 -59.56 -43.55
C GLY A 68 -50.48 -60.52 -42.41
N SER A 69 -50.46 -61.82 -42.68
CA SER A 69 -50.06 -62.86 -41.72
C SER A 69 -48.58 -62.87 -41.37
N GLN A 70 -47.69 -62.26 -42.16
CA GLN A 70 -46.29 -62.04 -41.76
C GLN A 70 -46.11 -60.84 -40.81
N ASN A 71 -47.01 -59.86 -40.85
CA ASN A 71 -46.92 -58.66 -40.01
C ASN A 71 -47.47 -58.88 -38.60
N GLU A 72 -48.46 -59.75 -38.41
CA GLU A 72 -48.98 -60.13 -37.09
C GLU A 72 -47.94 -60.77 -36.15
N PRO A 73 -47.18 -61.82 -36.55
CA PRO A 73 -46.17 -62.42 -35.69
C PRO A 73 -45.01 -61.44 -35.44
N LEU A 74 -44.70 -60.56 -36.39
CA LEU A 74 -43.68 -59.52 -36.18
C LEU A 74 -44.09 -58.55 -35.07
N LYS A 75 -45.36 -58.15 -35.04
CA LYS A 75 -45.89 -57.23 -34.02
C LYS A 75 -45.95 -57.86 -32.64
N VAL A 76 -46.37 -59.13 -32.55
CA VAL A 76 -46.36 -59.90 -31.30
C VAL A 76 -44.93 -60.09 -30.78
N LEU A 77 -43.96 -60.37 -31.67
CA LEU A 77 -42.55 -60.46 -31.27
C LEU A 77 -42.01 -59.12 -30.77
N GLN A 78 -42.40 -58.00 -31.39
CA GLN A 78 -42.01 -56.67 -30.94
C GLN A 78 -42.59 -56.33 -29.56
N ASP A 79 -43.87 -56.63 -29.34
CA ASP A 79 -44.53 -56.44 -28.04
C ASP A 79 -43.93 -57.35 -26.96
N LEU A 80 -43.58 -58.60 -27.29
CA LEU A 80 -42.87 -59.49 -26.36
C LEU A 80 -41.46 -58.98 -26.05
N VAL A 81 -40.71 -58.49 -27.04
CA VAL A 81 -39.37 -57.93 -26.84
C VAL A 81 -39.43 -56.67 -25.99
N GLU A 82 -40.42 -55.81 -26.20
CA GLU A 82 -40.60 -54.59 -25.41
C GLU A 82 -41.06 -54.91 -23.98
N LYS A 83 -41.93 -55.91 -23.81
CA LYS A 83 -42.32 -56.43 -22.51
C LYS A 83 -41.14 -57.05 -21.76
N GLU A 84 -40.36 -57.92 -22.40
CA GLU A 84 -39.13 -58.48 -21.81
C GLU A 84 -38.12 -57.37 -21.47
N ARG A 85 -37.93 -56.37 -22.34
CA ARG A 85 -37.02 -55.25 -22.10
C ARG A 85 -37.45 -54.38 -20.92
N THR A 86 -38.74 -54.14 -20.76
CA THR A 86 -39.28 -53.37 -19.62
C THR A 86 -39.30 -54.19 -18.32
N HIS A 87 -39.56 -55.50 -18.38
CA HIS A 87 -39.51 -56.37 -17.20
C HIS A 87 -38.06 -56.59 -16.76
N THR A 88 -37.15 -56.92 -17.67
CA THR A 88 -35.72 -57.07 -17.35
C THR A 88 -35.12 -55.73 -16.91
N GLY A 89 -35.35 -54.65 -17.65
CA GLY A 89 -34.93 -53.30 -17.27
C GLY A 89 -35.49 -52.86 -15.92
N GLY A 90 -36.78 -53.08 -15.68
CA GLY A 90 -37.43 -52.77 -14.41
C GLY A 90 -36.88 -53.59 -13.23
N VAL A 91 -36.62 -54.88 -13.43
CA VAL A 91 -36.00 -55.73 -12.40
C VAL A 91 -34.57 -55.29 -12.09
N TYR A 92 -33.77 -54.93 -13.10
CA TYR A 92 -32.42 -54.41 -12.88
C TYR A 92 -32.43 -53.04 -12.20
N ASP A 93 -33.37 -52.16 -12.57
CA ASP A 93 -33.53 -50.85 -11.94
C ASP A 93 -33.98 -50.98 -10.49
N GLU A 94 -34.93 -51.86 -10.19
CA GLU A 94 -35.36 -52.16 -8.82
C GLU A 94 -34.23 -52.78 -8.00
N GLN A 95 -33.48 -53.72 -8.58
CA GLN A 95 -32.32 -54.35 -7.95
C GLN A 95 -31.17 -53.35 -7.72
N ALA A 96 -30.99 -52.34 -8.57
CA ALA A 96 -29.99 -51.30 -8.39
C ALA A 96 -30.45 -50.21 -7.41
N ARG A 97 -31.74 -49.90 -7.35
CA ARG A 97 -32.28 -48.80 -6.55
C ARG A 97 -32.13 -49.02 -5.05
N ALA A 98 -32.42 -50.24 -4.57
CA ALA A 98 -32.29 -50.58 -3.15
C ALA A 98 -30.86 -50.41 -2.60
N PRO A 99 -29.79 -50.99 -3.20
CA PRO A 99 -28.43 -50.81 -2.73
C PRO A 99 -27.91 -49.38 -2.93
N ILE A 100 -28.36 -48.65 -3.96
CA ILE A 100 -28.02 -47.23 -4.13
C ILE A 100 -28.60 -46.41 -2.97
N GLN A 101 -29.87 -46.63 -2.60
CA GLN A 101 -30.51 -45.96 -1.47
C GLN A 101 -29.86 -46.33 -0.14
N GLU A 102 -29.54 -47.61 0.07
CA GLU A 102 -28.87 -48.06 1.28
C GLU A 102 -27.45 -47.47 1.41
N ASN A 103 -26.67 -47.46 0.32
CA ASN A 103 -25.35 -46.84 0.31
C ASN A 103 -25.42 -45.33 0.51
N TRP A 104 -26.41 -44.67 -0.08
CA TRP A 104 -26.68 -43.25 0.15
C TRP A 104 -26.99 -42.98 1.62
N ALA A 105 -27.88 -43.76 2.22
CA ALA A 105 -28.22 -43.65 3.64
C ALA A 105 -27.01 -43.89 4.55
N LYS A 106 -26.17 -44.89 4.24
CA LYS A 106 -24.92 -45.15 4.98
C LYS A 106 -23.93 -44.00 4.87
N MET A 107 -23.76 -43.43 3.68
CA MET A 107 -22.91 -42.25 3.46
C MET A 107 -23.40 -41.05 4.27
N GLU A 108 -24.71 -40.79 4.25
CA GLU A 108 -25.33 -39.70 4.99
C GLU A 108 -25.19 -39.90 6.50
N GLU A 109 -25.37 -41.12 7.01
CA GLU A 109 -25.19 -41.44 8.42
C GLU A 109 -23.72 -41.31 8.87
N LEU A 110 -22.77 -41.77 8.04
CA LEU A 110 -21.33 -41.57 8.27
C LEU A 110 -20.98 -40.09 8.29
N GLN A 111 -21.50 -39.30 7.34
CA GLN A 111 -21.29 -37.86 7.31
C GLN A 111 -21.90 -37.18 8.55
N ARG A 112 -23.09 -37.62 9.00
CA ARG A 112 -23.73 -37.12 10.22
C ARG A 112 -22.90 -37.44 11.47
N LYS A 113 -22.30 -38.63 11.54
CA LYS A 113 -21.44 -39.04 12.67
C LYS A 113 -20.08 -38.33 12.65
N ASN A 114 -19.50 -38.10 11.47
CA ASN A 114 -18.19 -37.44 11.32
C ASN A 114 -18.27 -35.91 11.51
N LYS A 115 -19.39 -35.26 11.14
CA LYS A 115 -19.60 -33.81 11.35
C LYS A 115 -19.27 -33.32 12.77
N PRO A 116 -19.83 -33.89 13.86
CA PRO A 116 -19.53 -33.44 15.21
C PRO A 116 -18.09 -33.74 15.64
N GLU A 117 -17.52 -34.85 15.18
CA GLU A 117 -16.11 -35.18 15.43
C GLU A 117 -15.18 -34.18 14.75
N ASN A 118 -15.46 -33.82 13.50
CA ASN A 118 -14.70 -32.82 12.75
C ASN A 118 -14.78 -31.43 13.41
N LEU A 119 -15.97 -31.02 13.86
CA LEU A 119 -16.16 -29.78 14.62
C LEU A 119 -15.39 -29.82 15.95
N SER A 120 -15.45 -30.94 16.66
CA SER A 120 -14.71 -31.14 17.92
C SER A 120 -13.20 -31.17 17.73
N LEU A 121 -12.68 -31.50 16.55
CA LEU A 121 -11.26 -31.45 16.21
C LEU A 121 -10.84 -30.07 15.69
N MET A 122 -11.76 -29.31 15.10
CA MET A 122 -11.50 -27.95 14.63
C MET A 122 -11.27 -26.98 15.79
N GLU A 123 -12.05 -27.07 16.88
CA GLU A 123 -11.86 -26.24 18.07
C GLU A 123 -10.45 -26.34 18.70
N PRO A 124 -9.90 -27.54 19.01
CA PRO A 124 -8.56 -27.65 19.56
C PRO A 124 -7.48 -27.25 18.57
N ALA A 125 -7.69 -27.44 17.26
CA ALA A 125 -6.75 -26.96 16.24
C ALA A 125 -6.69 -25.42 16.23
N GLN A 126 -7.84 -24.75 16.25
CA GLN A 126 -7.92 -23.29 16.35
C GLN A 126 -7.34 -22.77 17.66
N ALA A 127 -7.60 -23.46 18.78
CA ALA A 127 -7.03 -23.12 20.07
C ALA A 127 -5.50 -23.29 20.08
N ALA A 128 -4.97 -24.35 19.48
CA ALA A 128 -3.53 -24.57 19.35
C ALA A 128 -2.86 -23.46 18.53
N ASP A 129 -3.47 -23.06 17.41
CA ASP A 129 -2.98 -21.94 16.59
C ASP A 129 -2.97 -20.62 17.36
N ALA A 130 -4.04 -20.32 18.12
CA ALA A 130 -4.10 -19.15 18.98
C ALA A 130 -3.02 -19.17 20.07
N VAL A 131 -2.79 -20.32 20.71
CA VAL A 131 -1.72 -20.50 21.70
C VAL A 131 -0.35 -20.28 21.06
N LEU A 132 -0.11 -20.81 19.86
CA LEU A 132 1.16 -20.61 19.15
C LEU A 132 1.38 -19.12 18.84
N GLN A 133 0.38 -18.41 18.31
CA GLN A 133 0.47 -16.97 18.04
C GLN A 133 0.77 -16.16 19.29
N LEU A 134 -0.01 -16.36 20.37
CA LEU A 134 0.21 -15.68 21.64
C LEU A 134 1.56 -16.04 22.25
N SER A 135 2.02 -17.28 22.11
CA SER A 135 3.34 -17.69 22.58
C SER A 135 4.46 -16.99 21.81
N GLY A 136 4.29 -16.78 20.50
CA GLY A 136 5.21 -16.01 19.65
C GLY A 136 5.25 -14.54 20.08
N GLN A 137 4.09 -13.91 20.25
CA GLN A 137 4.00 -12.53 20.73
C GLN A 137 4.64 -12.34 22.11
N ARG A 138 4.42 -13.29 23.04
CA ARG A 138 5.06 -13.28 24.37
C ARG A 138 6.58 -13.42 24.28
N ARG A 139 7.11 -14.20 23.33
CA ARG A 139 8.56 -14.29 23.11
C ARG A 139 9.12 -12.96 22.61
N LEU A 140 8.51 -12.39 21.57
CA LEU A 140 8.91 -11.08 21.03
C LEU A 140 8.89 -9.99 22.11
N PHE A 141 7.85 -9.96 22.94
CA PHE A 141 7.77 -9.01 24.05
C PHE A 141 8.89 -9.21 25.07
N ARG A 142 9.20 -10.46 25.45
CA ARG A 142 10.31 -10.75 26.37
C ARG A 142 11.66 -10.36 25.78
N ASP A 143 11.87 -10.67 24.50
CA ASP A 143 13.12 -10.33 23.81
C ASP A 143 13.28 -8.81 23.72
N LEU A 144 12.22 -8.09 23.36
CA LEU A 144 12.22 -6.63 23.34
C LEU A 144 12.48 -6.06 24.74
N HIS A 145 11.80 -6.56 25.78
CA HIS A 145 12.03 -6.15 27.16
C HIS A 145 13.49 -6.35 27.56
N ARG A 146 14.06 -7.50 27.24
CA ARG A 146 15.46 -7.82 27.48
C ARG A 146 16.40 -6.88 26.74
N THR A 147 16.17 -6.59 25.46
CA THR A 147 17.00 -5.62 24.71
C THR A 147 16.91 -4.21 25.28
N VAL A 148 15.73 -3.80 25.78
CA VAL A 148 15.56 -2.51 26.46
C VAL A 148 16.34 -2.50 27.78
N GLU A 149 16.26 -3.56 28.58
CA GLU A 149 17.05 -3.74 29.81
C GLU A 149 18.56 -3.74 29.56
N GLU A 150 18.99 -4.40 28.50
CA GLU A 150 20.39 -4.48 28.09
C GLU A 150 20.86 -3.23 27.34
N SER A 151 19.94 -2.32 26.97
CA SER A 151 20.27 -1.11 26.23
C SER A 151 21.25 -0.24 27.01
N MET A 152 22.18 0.34 26.26
CA MET A 152 23.16 1.29 26.80
C MET A 152 22.47 2.45 27.53
N MET A 153 21.29 2.89 27.04
CA MET A 153 20.48 3.94 27.66
C MET A 153 20.05 3.59 29.09
N LYS A 154 19.48 2.39 29.32
CA LYS A 154 19.08 1.96 30.69
C LYS A 154 20.28 1.84 31.62
N ARG A 155 21.42 1.35 31.10
CA ARG A 155 22.66 1.25 31.88
C ARG A 155 23.22 2.62 32.26
N ILE A 156 23.29 3.56 31.32
CA ILE A 156 23.75 4.93 31.57
C ILE A 156 22.80 5.64 32.53
N LEU A 157 21.48 5.51 32.33
CA LEU A 157 20.50 6.11 33.22
C LEU A 157 20.62 5.57 34.65
N ASN A 158 20.73 4.25 34.83
CA ASN A 158 20.95 3.67 36.16
C ASN A 158 22.28 4.09 36.79
N ALA A 159 23.35 4.17 36.01
CA ALA A 159 24.65 4.65 36.49
C ALA A 159 24.57 6.12 36.93
N ASN A 160 23.84 6.96 36.17
CA ASN A 160 23.59 8.35 36.54
C ASN A 160 22.75 8.45 37.83
N ILE A 161 21.68 7.66 37.94
CA ILE A 161 20.85 7.60 39.15
C ILE A 161 21.65 7.17 40.37
N GLN A 162 22.58 6.22 40.22
CA GLN A 162 23.44 5.79 41.33
C GLN A 162 24.50 6.83 41.70
N ALA A 163 25.06 7.54 40.71
CA ALA A 163 26.10 8.54 40.94
C ALA A 163 25.55 9.85 41.51
N HIS A 164 24.35 10.24 41.10
CA HIS A 164 23.81 11.57 41.35
C HIS A 164 22.45 11.57 42.08
N GLY A 165 21.84 10.41 42.31
CA GLY A 165 20.48 10.30 42.81
C GLY A 165 19.45 10.36 41.67
N SER A 166 18.16 10.27 42.00
CA SER A 166 17.09 10.42 41.00
C SER A 166 17.27 11.74 40.26
N PRO A 167 17.05 11.82 38.92
CA PRO A 167 17.29 13.06 38.17
C PRO A 167 16.57 14.26 38.81
N GLY A 168 15.37 14.06 39.36
CA GLY A 168 14.65 15.13 40.08
C GLY A 168 15.44 15.70 41.27
N GLU A 169 15.96 14.84 42.15
CA GLU A 169 16.62 15.26 43.38
C GLU A 169 17.98 15.96 43.12
N PHE A 170 18.76 15.45 42.15
CA PHE A 170 20.00 16.10 41.75
C PHE A 170 19.76 17.49 41.14
N TRP A 171 18.81 17.59 40.20
CA TRP A 171 18.53 18.86 39.54
C TRP A 171 17.90 19.88 40.49
N GLU A 172 17.07 19.44 41.44
CA GLU A 172 16.53 20.31 42.49
C GLU A 172 17.64 20.86 43.39
N GLN A 173 18.57 20.01 43.84
CA GLN A 173 19.72 20.44 44.66
C GLN A 173 20.66 21.39 43.89
N GLU A 174 20.95 21.10 42.63
CA GLU A 174 21.78 21.97 41.79
C GLU A 174 21.09 23.32 41.56
N LEU A 175 19.77 23.34 41.32
CA LEU A 175 18.99 24.58 41.19
C LEU A 175 18.99 25.40 42.49
N GLU A 176 18.85 24.76 43.65
CA GLU A 176 18.94 25.43 44.96
C GLU A 176 20.34 26.02 45.20
N SER A 177 21.40 25.27 44.85
CA SER A 177 22.79 25.74 44.92
C SER A 177 23.05 26.95 44.00
N MET A 178 22.55 26.88 42.76
CA MET A 178 22.67 27.97 41.78
C MET A 178 21.94 29.24 42.25
N LEU A 179 20.74 29.09 42.84
CA LEU A 179 19.97 30.21 43.38
C LEU A 179 20.77 30.98 44.43
N PHE A 180 21.46 30.28 45.33
CA PHE A 180 22.33 30.89 46.33
C PHE A 180 23.47 31.70 45.70
N VAL A 181 24.14 31.15 44.69
CA VAL A 181 25.23 31.85 43.99
C VAL A 181 24.73 33.11 43.29
N ILE A 182 23.55 33.05 42.68
CA ILE A 182 22.91 34.21 42.03
C ILE A 182 22.60 35.29 43.06
N GLU A 183 21.99 34.94 44.19
CA GLU A 183 21.70 35.90 45.26
C GLU A 183 22.96 36.58 45.78
N MET A 184 24.03 35.80 46.00
CA MET A 184 25.31 36.34 46.46
C MET A 184 25.97 37.25 45.43
N LYS A 185 25.93 36.88 44.15
CA LYS A 185 26.42 37.74 43.05
C LYS A 185 25.60 39.02 42.93
N ASN A 186 24.28 38.97 43.09
CA ASN A 186 23.41 40.14 43.06
C ASN A 186 23.69 41.08 44.24
N LYS A 187 23.88 40.56 45.45
CA LYS A 187 24.29 41.36 46.62
C LYS A 187 25.63 42.06 46.37
N HIS A 188 26.62 41.33 45.84
CA HIS A 188 27.92 41.91 45.50
C HIS A 188 27.81 43.00 44.42
N LEU A 189 27.01 42.76 43.38
CA LEU A 189 26.77 43.74 42.31
C LEU A 189 26.13 45.02 42.85
N GLN A 190 25.13 44.90 43.73
CA GLN A 190 24.51 46.06 44.38
C GLN A 190 25.50 46.85 45.26
N GLU A 191 26.42 46.17 45.95
CA GLU A 191 27.48 46.85 46.70
C GLU A 191 28.45 47.61 45.79
N GLN A 192 28.83 47.02 44.66
CA GLN A 192 29.67 47.68 43.66
C GLN A 192 28.95 48.89 43.05
N GLU A 193 27.66 48.79 42.74
CA GLU A 193 26.84 49.89 42.23
C GLU A 193 26.79 51.06 43.21
N ARG A 194 26.62 50.80 44.51
CA ARG A 194 26.67 51.86 45.54
C ARG A 194 28.03 52.56 45.58
N LYS A 195 29.13 51.81 45.46
CA LYS A 195 30.49 52.39 45.42
C LYS A 195 30.71 53.23 44.18
N LEU A 196 30.18 52.80 43.04
CA LEU A 196 30.26 53.53 41.78
C LEU A 196 29.55 54.88 41.92
N VAL A 197 28.32 54.89 42.43
CA VAL A 197 27.57 56.14 42.69
C VAL A 197 28.32 57.06 43.66
N GLN A 198 28.96 56.53 44.71
CA GLN A 198 29.79 57.33 45.61
C GLN A 198 30.99 57.96 44.89
N MET A 199 31.63 57.20 44.00
CA MET A 199 32.77 57.67 43.21
C MET A 199 32.37 58.75 42.19
N GLU A 200 31.24 58.59 41.51
CA GLU A 200 30.67 59.62 40.62
C GLU A 200 30.42 60.92 41.38
N ASN A 201 29.79 60.84 42.55
CA ASN A 201 29.54 61.99 43.42
C ASN A 201 30.83 62.67 43.92
N LEU A 202 31.92 61.92 44.10
CA LEU A 202 33.22 62.51 44.47
C LEU A 202 33.90 63.16 43.25
N MET A 203 33.77 62.56 42.08
CA MET A 203 34.30 63.10 40.83
C MET A 203 33.62 64.42 40.46
N GLU A 204 32.29 64.50 40.60
CA GLU A 204 31.54 65.75 40.38
C GLU A 204 31.97 66.85 41.36
N ARG A 205 32.18 66.51 42.64
CA ARG A 205 32.70 67.47 43.63
C ARG A 205 34.12 67.90 43.31
N ASN A 206 34.98 66.99 42.88
CA ASN A 206 36.35 67.30 42.50
C ASN A 206 36.36 68.28 41.31
N LYS A 207 35.58 68.00 40.27
CA LYS A 207 35.42 68.90 39.13
C LYS A 207 34.94 70.30 39.54
N LEU A 208 33.96 70.39 40.44
CA LEU A 208 33.49 71.67 40.96
C LEU A 208 34.61 72.43 41.69
N LEU A 209 35.45 71.73 42.46
CA LEU A 209 36.60 72.32 43.15
C LEU A 209 37.69 72.75 42.17
N GLU A 210 37.94 71.98 41.11
CA GLU A 210 38.87 72.36 40.02
C GLU A 210 38.39 73.65 39.32
N ASP A 211 37.10 73.75 39.00
CA ASP A 211 36.51 74.96 38.41
C ASP A 211 36.65 76.18 39.34
N GLN A 212 36.40 75.99 40.65
CA GLN A 212 36.59 77.03 41.67
C GLN A 212 38.07 77.46 41.80
N LEU A 213 38.99 76.49 41.79
CA LEU A 213 40.42 76.75 41.86
C LEU A 213 40.89 77.51 40.61
N ALA A 214 40.47 77.10 39.43
CA ALA A 214 40.77 77.79 38.18
C ALA A 214 40.26 79.25 38.20
N HIS A 215 39.05 79.47 38.73
CA HIS A 215 38.52 80.82 38.89
C HIS A 215 39.35 81.67 39.88
N ALA A 216 39.74 81.09 41.02
CA ALA A 216 40.58 81.77 42.01
C ALA A 216 41.98 82.11 41.46
N VAL A 217 42.58 81.19 40.68
CA VAL A 217 43.86 81.44 39.99
C VAL A 217 43.71 82.58 38.99
N PHE A 218 42.66 82.58 38.18
CA PHE A 218 42.38 83.68 37.25
C PHE A 218 42.24 85.04 37.98
N GLN A 219 41.51 85.07 39.11
CA GLN A 219 41.39 86.30 39.91
C GLN A 219 42.75 86.76 40.47
N ASN A 220 43.59 85.85 40.94
CA ASN A 220 44.93 86.16 41.42
C ASN A 220 45.82 86.72 40.30
N GLU A 221 45.83 86.11 39.12
CA GLU A 221 46.58 86.61 37.96
C GLU A 221 46.16 88.04 37.58
N GLN A 222 44.86 88.34 37.62
CA GLN A 222 44.33 89.68 37.38
C GLN A 222 44.79 90.69 38.44
N LEU A 223 44.81 90.29 39.72
CA LEU A 223 45.31 91.14 40.81
C LEU A 223 46.82 91.37 40.70
N GLU A 224 47.60 90.34 40.36
CA GLU A 224 49.04 90.44 40.11
C GLU A 224 49.33 91.41 38.96
N ALA A 225 48.60 91.33 37.84
CA ALA A 225 48.75 92.25 36.73
C ALA A 225 48.44 93.71 37.12
N ARG A 226 47.42 93.94 37.96
CA ARG A 226 47.11 95.27 38.51
C ARG A 226 48.20 95.79 39.43
N LEU A 227 48.76 94.92 40.28
CA LEU A 227 49.85 95.26 41.18
C LEU A 227 51.11 95.63 40.40
N GLU A 228 51.49 94.82 39.40
CA GLU A 228 52.62 95.11 38.51
C GLU A 228 52.46 96.46 37.80
N LYS A 229 51.24 96.77 37.32
CA LYS A 229 50.94 98.05 36.69
C LYS A 229 51.14 99.21 37.68
N SER A 230 50.67 99.08 38.92
CA SER A 230 50.88 100.09 39.97
C SER A 230 52.38 100.28 40.25
N GLN A 231 53.10 99.19 40.51
CA GLN A 231 54.54 99.23 40.78
C GLN A 231 55.33 99.87 39.62
N ARG A 232 54.99 99.56 38.36
CA ARG A 232 55.60 100.22 37.20
C ARG A 232 55.31 101.72 37.15
N CYS A 233 54.09 102.13 37.49
CA CYS A 233 53.73 103.56 37.59
C CYS A 233 54.53 104.26 38.71
N ASP A 234 54.66 103.62 39.87
CA ASP A 234 55.40 104.16 41.01
C ASP A 234 56.90 104.28 40.70
N LEU A 235 57.51 103.25 40.10
CA LEU A 235 58.90 103.31 39.63
C LEU A 235 59.13 104.42 38.59
N LYS A 236 58.18 104.66 37.69
CA LYS A 236 58.26 105.78 36.74
C LYS A 236 58.18 107.13 37.45
N ARG A 237 57.36 107.26 38.51
CA ARG A 237 57.29 108.48 39.33
C ARG A 237 58.60 108.72 40.08
N VAL A 238 59.15 107.69 40.73
CA VAL A 238 60.44 107.78 41.43
C VAL A 238 61.55 108.20 40.46
N LYS A 239 61.69 107.55 39.31
CA LYS A 239 62.71 107.93 38.30
C LYS A 239 62.56 109.36 37.78
N LYS A 240 61.32 109.88 37.67
CA LYS A 240 61.10 111.29 37.28
C LYS A 240 61.56 112.25 38.37
N VAL A 241 61.26 111.94 39.64
CA VAL A 241 61.71 112.72 40.79
C VAL A 241 63.24 112.68 40.93
N ASP A 242 63.87 111.53 40.66
CA ASP A 242 65.33 111.37 40.68
C ASP A 242 66.01 112.10 39.50
N LEU A 243 65.38 112.16 38.32
CA LEU A 243 65.85 112.99 37.20
C LEU A 243 65.71 114.49 37.49
N GLU A 244 64.78 114.89 38.36
CA GLU A 244 64.64 116.27 38.85
C GLU A 244 65.52 116.59 40.07
N LYS A 245 66.14 115.58 40.71
CA LYS A 245 66.96 115.77 41.93
C LYS A 245 68.19 114.84 41.95
N MET A 246 69.37 115.43 41.76
CA MET A 246 70.63 114.98 42.38
C MET A 246 71.09 116.11 43.33
N PRO A 247 71.63 115.86 44.55
CA PRO A 247 72.37 114.66 44.98
C PRO A 247 71.90 114.00 46.31
N GLU A 248 72.47 112.80 46.59
CA GLU A 248 72.73 112.10 47.88
C GLU A 248 71.53 111.81 48.82
N GLU A 249 71.30 110.64 49.43
CA GLU A 249 72.02 109.39 49.69
C GLU A 249 70.98 108.36 50.25
N GLU A 250 71.29 107.05 50.24
CA GLU A 250 70.64 105.99 51.06
C GLU A 250 69.20 105.45 50.79
N ILE A 251 68.79 105.03 49.57
CA ILE A 251 67.55 104.17 49.44
C ILE A 251 67.63 102.92 48.50
N PRO A 252 68.68 102.58 47.73
CA PRO A 252 68.54 101.52 46.72
C PRO A 252 68.55 100.08 47.27
N VAL A 253 68.81 99.87 48.57
CA VAL A 253 68.98 98.53 49.16
C VAL A 253 67.65 97.89 49.56
N SER A 254 66.67 98.68 50.04
CA SER A 254 65.38 98.15 50.49
C SER A 254 64.53 97.61 49.33
N CYS A 255 64.50 98.32 48.20
CA CYS A 255 63.71 97.92 47.03
C CYS A 255 64.26 96.65 46.36
N LYS A 256 65.58 96.48 46.30
CA LYS A 256 66.21 95.27 45.75
C LYS A 256 65.93 94.06 46.64
N THR A 257 65.97 94.23 47.96
CA THR A 257 65.72 93.14 48.93
C THR A 257 64.29 92.61 48.84
N GLN A 258 63.30 93.51 48.66
CA GLN A 258 61.90 93.11 48.46
C GLN A 258 61.69 92.36 47.13
N GLN A 259 62.34 92.78 46.03
CA GLN A 259 62.27 92.04 44.77
C GLN A 259 62.88 90.63 44.86
N PHE A 260 63.98 90.44 45.60
CA PHE A 260 64.55 89.12 45.81
C PHE A 260 63.63 88.21 46.64
N GLN A 261 62.99 88.74 47.69
CA GLN A 261 62.03 87.97 48.49
C GLN A 261 60.82 87.51 47.65
N PHE A 262 60.28 88.37 46.79
CA PHE A 262 59.20 87.99 45.86
C PHE A 262 59.62 86.91 44.86
N LYS A 263 60.84 86.98 44.31
CA LYS A 263 61.36 85.96 43.38
C LYS A 263 61.62 84.61 44.06
N VAL A 264 62.06 84.61 45.32
CA VAL A 264 62.25 83.37 46.10
C VAL A 264 60.90 82.74 46.44
N LEU A 265 59.87 83.54 46.74
CA LEU A 265 58.53 83.03 47.01
C LEU A 265 57.90 82.38 45.76
N ARG A 266 58.13 82.95 44.56
CA ARG A 266 57.71 82.33 43.29
C ARG A 266 58.38 80.99 42.97
N ARG A 267 59.58 80.72 43.50
CA ARG A 267 60.27 79.42 43.34
C ARG A 267 59.77 78.34 44.30
N LYS A 268 59.20 78.71 45.45
CA LYS A 268 58.63 77.75 46.42
C LYS A 268 57.22 77.28 46.05
N VAL A 269 56.52 78.00 45.18
CA VAL A 269 55.22 77.61 44.62
C VAL A 269 55.46 77.10 43.19
N GLY A 270 56.22 76.02 43.05
CA GLY A 270 56.29 75.25 41.81
C GLY A 270 55.09 74.30 41.69
N PRO A 271 54.73 73.85 40.49
CA PRO A 271 53.51 73.05 40.26
C PRO A 271 53.59 71.72 41.03
N PRO A 272 52.44 71.18 41.51
CA PRO A 272 52.42 69.87 42.13
C PRO A 272 52.90 68.82 41.12
N SER A 273 53.87 68.01 41.56
CA SER A 273 54.32 66.82 40.85
C SER A 273 53.12 65.91 40.52
N PRO A 274 53.01 65.36 39.30
CA PRO A 274 52.07 64.29 39.05
C PRO A 274 52.56 63.08 39.85
N ALA A 275 51.75 62.61 40.79
CA ALA A 275 51.97 61.37 41.52
C ALA A 275 51.16 60.25 40.85
N ASP A 276 51.81 59.09 40.74
CA ASP A 276 51.25 57.79 40.33
C ASP A 276 50.06 57.34 41.19
#